data_AF-A0A932J7P2-F1
#
_entry.id   AF-A0A932J7P2-F1
#
_cell.length_a   1.000
_cell.length_b   1.000
_cell.length_c   1.000
_cell.angle_alpha   90.00
_cell.angle_beta   90.00
_cell.angle_gamma   90.00
#
_symmetry.space_group_name_H-M   'P 1'
#
loop_
_entity.id
_entity.type
_entity.pdbx_description
1 polymer ?
#
loop_
_entity_poly.entity_id
_entity_poly.type
_entity_poly.pdbx_seq_one_letter_code
_entity_poly.pdbx_strand_id
1 'polypeptide(L)'
;MSANSKSLNPSDTRLKSWIAPAILTLVLAAVAFIASPNAPLGTFWAPAPGIPQPSSAQLPLFILLNLAEALTFGMGVSFLIFGYPLVRAISPASVNLTRATHISIAWLLFNWWPHDSLHLHVGLELNGLLAIEYGFHVTLMLAGAIVAAFFLTILRQRATVER
;
A
#
# COMPACT_ATOMS: atom_id res chain seq x y z
N MET A 1 -39.86 11.16 28.19
CA MET A 1 -39.28 10.21 27.23
C MET A 1 -37.79 10.06 27.56
N SER A 2 -37.43 8.99 28.29
CA SER A 2 -36.03 8.69 28.62
C SER A 2 -35.38 8.03 27.40
N ALA A 3 -34.39 8.67 26.80
CA ALA A 3 -33.61 8.10 25.71
C ALA A 3 -32.76 6.95 26.27
N ASN A 4 -33.05 5.75 25.80
CA ASN A 4 -32.37 4.52 26.16
C ASN A 4 -30.94 4.57 25.57
N SER A 5 -29.97 5.11 26.31
CA SER A 5 -28.56 5.08 25.92
C SER A 5 -28.04 3.65 26.08
N LYS A 6 -28.17 2.83 25.03
CA LYS A 6 -27.44 1.56 24.96
C LYS A 6 -25.95 1.88 25.07
N SER A 7 -25.36 1.56 26.21
CA SER A 7 -23.91 1.64 26.40
C SER A 7 -23.26 0.71 25.38
N LEU A 8 -22.61 1.28 24.37
CA LEU A 8 -21.88 0.50 23.37
C LEU A 8 -20.72 -0.21 24.09
N ASN A 9 -20.60 -1.52 23.85
CA ASN A 9 -19.50 -2.30 24.39
C ASN A 9 -18.18 -1.80 23.75
N PRO A 10 -17.10 -1.57 24.51
CA PRO A 10 -15.79 -1.18 23.96
C PRO A 10 -15.25 -2.11 22.86
N SER A 11 -15.71 -3.37 22.82
CA SER A 11 -15.40 -4.30 21.72
C SER A 11 -16.14 -3.95 20.41
N ASP A 12 -17.38 -3.44 20.48
CA ASP A 12 -18.16 -3.02 19.31
C ASP A 12 -17.58 -1.77 18.65
N THR A 13 -17.03 -0.83 19.43
CA THR A 13 -16.39 0.38 18.90
C THR A 13 -15.08 0.05 18.20
N ARG A 14 -14.33 -0.92 18.73
CA ARG A 14 -13.07 -1.40 18.16
C ARG A 14 -13.31 -2.21 16.88
N LEU A 15 -14.36 -3.05 16.79
CA LEU A 15 -14.68 -3.75 15.55
C LEU A 15 -15.11 -2.76 14.45
N LYS A 16 -15.94 -1.77 14.78
CA LYS A 16 -16.39 -0.72 13.85
C LYS A 16 -15.24 0.10 13.27
N SER A 17 -14.15 0.31 14.01
CA SER A 17 -13.00 1.09 13.51
C SER A 17 -12.23 0.42 12.37
N TRP A 18 -12.34 -0.90 12.22
CA TRP A 18 -11.63 -1.65 11.17
C TRP A 18 -12.49 -1.99 9.95
N ILE A 19 -13.82 -1.91 10.08
CA ILE A 19 -14.76 -2.22 8.99
C ILE A 19 -14.54 -1.30 7.79
N ALA A 20 -14.51 0.03 8.00
CA ALA A 20 -14.33 0.97 6.89
C ALA A 20 -12.97 0.81 6.18
N PRO A 21 -11.83 0.70 6.88
CA PRO A 21 -10.56 0.39 6.25
C PRO A 21 -10.55 -0.93 5.47
N ALA A 22 -11.20 -1.98 5.99
CA ALA A 22 -11.26 -3.28 5.34
C ALA A 22 -12.12 -3.24 4.07
N ILE A 23 -13.30 -2.61 4.13
CA ILE A 23 -14.16 -2.41 2.95
C ILE A 23 -13.41 -1.64 1.88
N LEU A 24 -12.76 -0.52 2.23
CA LEU A 24 -12.02 0.28 1.27
C LEU A 24 -10.89 -0.52 0.63
N THR A 25 -10.17 -1.32 1.42
CA THR A 25 -9.13 -2.22 0.92
C THR A 25 -9.68 -3.18 -0.14
N LEU A 26 -10.78 -3.88 0.17
CA LEU A 26 -11.37 -4.87 -0.74
C LEU A 26 -11.95 -4.23 -2.00
N VAL A 27 -12.60 -3.08 -1.88
CA VAL A 27 -13.16 -2.36 -3.03
C VAL A 27 -12.03 -1.91 -3.98
N LEU A 28 -10.98 -1.28 -3.44
CA LEU A 28 -9.86 -0.82 -4.25
C LEU A 28 -9.04 -1.98 -4.83
N ALA A 29 -8.90 -3.08 -4.09
CA ALA A 29 -8.27 -4.29 -4.60
C ALA A 29 -9.06 -4.89 -5.76
N ALA A 30 -10.38 -4.99 -5.65
CA ALA A 30 -11.22 -5.48 -6.75
C ALA A 30 -11.08 -4.59 -7.99
N VAL A 31 -11.09 -3.26 -7.81
CA VAL A 31 -10.91 -2.29 -8.90
C VAL A 31 -9.52 -2.44 -9.54
N ALA A 32 -8.44 -2.46 -8.76
CA ALA A 32 -7.09 -2.61 -9.27
C ALA A 32 -6.91 -3.94 -10.04
N PHE A 33 -7.44 -5.04 -9.50
CA PHE A 33 -7.35 -6.36 -10.12
C PHE A 33 -8.02 -6.39 -11.50
N ILE A 34 -9.25 -5.86 -11.63
CA ILE A 34 -9.95 -5.85 -12.93
C ILE A 34 -9.43 -4.78 -13.89
N ALA A 35 -8.74 -3.76 -13.39
CA ALA A 35 -8.10 -2.70 -14.15
C ALA A 35 -6.63 -2.99 -14.50
N SER A 36 -6.11 -4.17 -14.17
CA SER A 36 -4.73 -4.57 -14.50
C SER A 36 -4.56 -4.79 -16.02
N PRO A 37 -3.34 -4.67 -16.59
CA PRO A 37 -3.09 -4.68 -18.05
C PRO A 37 -3.80 -5.76 -18.87
N ASN A 38 -3.88 -6.97 -18.34
CA ASN A 38 -4.47 -8.13 -19.02
C ASN A 38 -5.93 -8.41 -18.59
N ALA A 39 -6.53 -7.54 -17.79
CA ALA A 39 -7.86 -7.69 -17.23
C ALA A 39 -8.91 -6.85 -18.02
N PRO A 40 -10.22 -7.08 -17.80
CA PRO A 40 -11.27 -6.49 -18.65
C PRO A 40 -11.29 -4.95 -18.71
N LEU A 41 -10.82 -4.26 -17.67
CA LEU A 41 -10.74 -2.79 -17.61
C LEU A 41 -9.30 -2.27 -17.74
N GLY A 42 -8.37 -3.12 -18.17
CA GLY A 42 -6.93 -2.84 -18.26
C GLY A 42 -6.49 -2.01 -19.45
N THR A 43 -7.41 -1.49 -20.26
CA THR A 43 -7.07 -0.80 -21.53
C THR A 43 -6.16 0.41 -21.35
N PHE A 44 -6.29 1.12 -20.22
CA PHE A 44 -5.38 2.21 -19.85
C PHE A 44 -3.93 1.74 -19.71
N TRP A 45 -3.72 0.51 -19.25
CA TRP A 45 -2.42 -0.13 -19.08
C TRP A 45 -2.13 -1.19 -20.15
N ALA A 46 -2.73 -1.08 -21.35
CA ALA A 46 -2.57 -2.10 -22.37
C ALA A 46 -1.08 -2.46 -22.55
N PRO A 47 -0.71 -3.77 -22.52
CA PRO A 47 0.68 -4.17 -22.66
C PRO A 47 1.30 -3.66 -23.95
N ALA A 48 2.57 -3.27 -23.90
CA ALA A 48 3.31 -2.85 -25.08
C ALA A 48 3.35 -3.98 -26.13
N PRO A 49 3.38 -3.64 -27.42
CA PRO A 49 3.59 -4.61 -28.48
C PRO A 49 4.88 -5.42 -28.24
N GLY A 50 4.82 -6.73 -28.49
CA GLY A 50 5.99 -7.60 -28.36
C GLY A 50 6.28 -8.11 -26.95
N ILE A 51 5.46 -7.76 -25.95
CA ILE A 51 5.55 -8.37 -24.63
C ILE A 51 5.21 -9.86 -24.73
N PRO A 52 6.09 -10.77 -24.25
CA PRO A 52 5.84 -12.19 -24.28
C PRO A 52 4.58 -12.56 -23.51
N GLN A 53 3.77 -13.46 -24.09
CA GLN A 53 2.62 -14.00 -23.39
C GLN A 53 3.05 -15.09 -22.40
N PRO A 54 2.45 -15.13 -21.19
CA PRO A 54 2.77 -16.17 -20.23
C PRO A 54 2.37 -17.55 -20.74
N SER A 55 3.19 -18.56 -20.46
CA SER A 55 2.81 -19.96 -20.67
C SER A 55 1.65 -20.37 -19.74
N SER A 56 1.03 -21.53 -20.02
CA SER A 56 -0.06 -22.08 -19.21
C SER A 56 0.33 -22.31 -17.74
N ALA A 57 1.60 -22.64 -17.47
CA ALA A 57 2.12 -22.80 -16.11
C ALA A 57 2.41 -21.46 -15.42
N GLN A 58 2.79 -20.42 -16.17
CA GLN A 58 3.09 -19.09 -15.63
C GLN A 58 1.83 -18.26 -15.34
N LEU A 59 0.79 -18.42 -16.16
CA LEU A 59 -0.46 -17.66 -16.04
C LEU A 59 -1.06 -17.68 -14.62
N PRO A 60 -1.25 -18.83 -13.94
CA PRO A 60 -1.78 -18.83 -12.58
C PRO A 60 -0.86 -18.11 -11.58
N LEU A 61 0.46 -18.13 -11.79
CA LEU A 61 1.41 -17.44 -10.92
C LEU A 61 1.28 -15.92 -11.06
N PHE A 62 1.15 -15.41 -12.29
CA PHE A 62 0.90 -13.99 -12.53
C PHE A 62 -0.47 -13.53 -12.00
N ILE A 63 -1.50 -14.38 -12.08
CA ILE A 63 -2.81 -14.09 -11.47
C ILE A 63 -2.69 -13.96 -9.96
N LEU A 64 -1.97 -14.87 -9.29
CA LEU A 64 -1.74 -14.81 -7.85
C LEU A 64 -0.91 -13.59 -7.45
N LEU A 65 0.11 -13.23 -8.23
CA LEU A 65 0.91 -12.03 -8.02
C LEU A 65 0.03 -10.78 -8.15
N ASN A 66 -0.75 -10.65 -9.21
CA ASN A 66 -1.67 -9.52 -9.40
C ASN A 66 -2.71 -9.43 -8.27
N LEU A 67 -3.21 -10.57 -7.77
CA LEU A 67 -4.09 -10.57 -6.61
C LEU A 67 -3.40 -10.00 -5.36
N ALA A 68 -2.16 -10.40 -5.10
CA ALA A 68 -1.37 -9.86 -3.98
C ALA A 68 -1.14 -8.36 -4.13
N GLU A 69 -0.72 -7.90 -5.32
CA GLU A 69 -0.48 -6.48 -5.61
C GLU A 69 -1.75 -5.62 -5.49
N ALA A 70 -2.88 -6.12 -5.99
CA ALA A 70 -4.16 -5.43 -5.88
C ALA A 70 -4.63 -5.33 -4.43
N LEU A 71 -4.46 -6.40 -3.64
CA LEU A 71 -4.75 -6.39 -2.20
C LEU A 71 -3.87 -5.39 -1.45
N THR A 72 -2.55 -5.37 -1.72
CA THR A 72 -1.63 -4.42 -1.09
C THR A 72 -1.87 -2.99 -1.58
N PHE A 73 -2.34 -2.80 -2.82
CA PHE A 73 -2.82 -1.51 -3.33
C PHE A 73 -3.98 -0.97 -2.49
N GLY A 74 -5.04 -1.76 -2.35
CA GLY A 74 -6.18 -1.37 -1.53
C GLY A 74 -5.77 -1.11 -0.07
N MET A 75 -4.90 -1.95 0.48
CA MET A 75 -4.40 -1.82 1.85
C MET A 75 -3.57 -0.54 2.02
N GLY A 76 -2.69 -0.21 1.08
CA GLY A 76 -1.85 0.97 1.14
C GLY A 76 -2.64 2.26 1.05
N VAL A 77 -3.65 2.34 0.17
CA VAL A 77 -4.55 3.51 0.10
C VAL A 77 -5.40 3.62 1.36
N SER A 78 -5.92 2.50 1.86
CA SER A 78 -6.68 2.46 3.12
C SER A 78 -5.82 2.92 4.31
N PHE A 79 -4.57 2.45 4.40
CA PHE A 79 -3.62 2.89 5.40
C PHE A 79 -3.24 4.37 5.24
N LEU A 80 -3.15 4.88 4.02
CA LEU A 80 -2.91 6.31 3.78
C LEU A 80 -4.03 7.17 4.39
N ILE A 81 -5.28 6.74 4.28
CA ILE A 81 -6.44 7.50 4.80
C ILE A 81 -6.62 7.31 6.31
N PHE A 82 -6.52 6.09 6.82
CA PHE A 82 -6.90 5.75 8.19
C PHE A 82 -5.71 5.49 9.13
N GLY A 83 -4.52 5.30 8.60
CA GLY A 83 -3.35 4.82 9.36
C GLY A 83 -2.63 5.90 10.16
N TYR A 84 -2.72 7.18 9.78
CA TYR A 84 -1.95 8.25 10.44
C TYR A 84 -2.19 8.35 11.95
N PRO A 85 -3.45 8.34 12.47
CA PRO A 85 -3.69 8.36 13.91
C PRO A 85 -3.04 7.21 14.66
N LEU A 86 -2.97 6.01 14.05
CA LEU A 86 -2.35 4.83 14.64
C LEU A 86 -0.83 4.99 14.74
N VAL A 87 -0.19 5.44 13.65
CA VAL A 87 1.25 5.74 13.65
C VAL A 87 1.57 6.84 14.65
N ARG A 88 0.73 7.87 14.74
CA ARG A 88 0.92 8.98 15.68
C ARG A 88 0.76 8.55 17.14
N ALA A 89 -0.19 7.67 17.44
CA ALA A 89 -0.46 7.22 18.81
C ALA A 89 0.75 6.50 19.45
N ILE A 90 1.57 5.83 18.65
CA ILE A 90 2.76 5.11 19.12
C ILE A 90 4.07 5.88 18.93
N SER A 91 4.01 7.05 18.27
CA SER A 91 5.22 7.74 17.81
C SER A 91 5.76 8.71 18.86
N PRO A 92 6.99 8.49 19.33
CA PRO A 92 7.74 9.51 20.07
C PRO A 92 8.55 10.43 19.16
N ALA A 93 8.54 10.17 17.86
CA ALA A 93 9.26 10.94 16.88
C ALA A 93 8.60 12.30 16.64
N SER A 94 9.34 13.19 15.97
CA SER A 94 8.81 14.45 15.48
C SER A 94 7.57 14.23 14.58
N VAL A 95 6.70 15.24 14.50
CA VAL A 95 5.50 15.19 13.64
C VAL A 95 5.89 14.93 12.19
N ASN A 96 7.00 15.52 11.73
CA ASN A 96 7.49 15.35 10.36
C ASN A 96 7.95 13.92 10.09
N LEU A 97 8.75 13.31 10.98
CA LEU A 97 9.18 11.93 10.80
C LEU A 97 8.01 10.94 10.92
N THR A 98 7.05 11.21 11.80
CA THR A 98 5.80 10.43 11.91
C THR A 98 5.00 10.46 10.61
N ARG A 99 4.81 11.66 10.02
CA ARG A 99 4.09 11.82 8.76
C ARG A 99 4.85 11.19 7.59
N ALA A 100 6.16 11.40 7.51
CA ALA A 100 7.00 10.77 6.50
C ALA A 100 6.91 9.23 6.57
N THR A 101 6.91 8.66 7.77
CA THR A 101 6.75 7.22 8.00
C THR A 101 5.38 6.71 7.55
N HIS A 102 4.32 7.43 7.91
CA HIS A 102 2.96 7.09 7.48
C HIS A 102 2.83 7.04 5.95
N ILE A 103 3.34 8.07 5.25
CA ILE A 103 3.37 8.12 3.79
C ILE A 103 4.26 7.00 3.22
N SER A 104 5.41 6.74 3.84
CA SER A 104 6.35 5.70 3.41
C SER A 104 5.74 4.31 3.48
N ILE A 105 5.07 3.96 4.58
CA ILE A 105 4.37 2.67 4.73
C ILE A 105 3.27 2.54 3.68
N ALA A 106 2.47 3.59 3.46
CA ALA A 106 1.45 3.57 2.41
C ALA A 106 2.08 3.30 1.03
N TRP A 107 3.14 4.03 0.67
CA TRP A 107 3.86 3.86 -0.60
C TRP A 107 4.42 2.45 -0.76
N LEU A 108 5.12 1.93 0.26
CA LEU A 108 5.66 0.57 0.27
C LEU A 108 4.59 -0.51 0.03
N LEU A 109 3.32 -0.24 0.37
CA LEU A 109 2.19 -1.14 0.16
C LEU A 109 1.57 -0.98 -1.23
N PHE A 110 1.22 0.23 -1.65
CA PHE A 110 0.39 0.38 -2.87
C PHE A 110 1.17 0.55 -4.18
N ASN A 111 2.47 0.83 -4.13
CA ASN A 111 3.27 1.11 -5.33
C ASN A 111 3.39 -0.07 -6.32
N TRP A 112 3.26 -1.32 -5.87
CA TRP A 112 3.52 -2.51 -6.68
C TRP A 112 2.58 -2.66 -7.88
N TRP A 113 1.27 -2.49 -7.66
CA TRP A 113 0.29 -2.58 -8.75
C TRP A 113 0.57 -1.59 -9.91
N PRO A 114 0.73 -0.27 -9.67
CA PRO A 114 1.05 0.65 -10.77
C PRO A 114 2.47 0.45 -11.32
N HIS A 115 3.42 -0.04 -10.51
CA HIS A 115 4.78 -0.35 -10.94
C HIS A 115 4.81 -1.45 -12.01
N ASP A 116 4.26 -2.62 -11.69
CA ASP A 116 4.26 -3.78 -12.59
C ASP A 116 3.35 -3.55 -13.81
N SER A 117 2.26 -2.81 -13.62
CA SER A 117 1.40 -2.36 -14.72
C SER A 117 2.15 -1.45 -15.70
N LEU A 118 2.97 -0.52 -15.19
CA LEU A 118 3.80 0.36 -16.01
C LEU A 118 4.89 -0.42 -16.76
N HIS A 119 5.52 -1.42 -16.14
CA HIS A 119 6.48 -2.28 -16.83
C HIS A 119 5.85 -2.97 -18.04
N LEU A 120 4.64 -3.52 -17.90
CA LEU A 120 3.92 -4.13 -19.02
C LEU A 120 3.53 -3.10 -20.08
N HIS A 121 3.10 -1.90 -19.67
CA HIS A 121 2.67 -0.85 -20.58
C HIS A 121 3.81 -0.22 -21.38
N VAL A 122 4.98 0.00 -20.75
CA VAL A 122 6.18 0.58 -21.38
C VAL A 122 6.95 -0.46 -22.18
N GLY A 123 6.96 -1.71 -21.72
CA GLY A 123 7.70 -2.80 -22.34
C GLY A 123 9.22 -2.60 -22.32
N LEU A 124 9.85 -2.57 -23.49
CA LEU A 124 11.31 -2.54 -23.63
C LEU A 124 11.88 -1.14 -23.95
N GLU A 125 11.08 -0.08 -23.84
CA GLU A 125 11.55 1.28 -24.07
C GLU A 125 12.43 1.75 -22.89
N LEU A 126 13.72 1.98 -23.15
CA LEU A 126 14.72 2.15 -22.10
C LEU A 126 14.51 3.41 -21.26
N ASN A 127 14.05 4.52 -21.83
CA ASN A 127 13.85 5.75 -21.05
C ASN A 127 12.66 5.60 -20.09
N GLY A 128 11.60 4.96 -20.54
CA GLY A 128 10.43 4.62 -19.75
C GLY A 128 10.78 3.62 -18.64
N LEU A 129 11.58 2.60 -18.95
CA LEU A 129 12.12 1.70 -17.93
C LEU A 129 12.92 2.48 -16.89
N LEU A 130 13.87 3.34 -17.28
CA LEU A 130 14.60 4.19 -16.34
C LEU A 130 13.68 5.08 -15.51
N ALA A 131 12.65 5.66 -16.11
CA ALA A 131 11.67 6.46 -15.39
C ALA A 131 10.92 5.63 -14.32
N ILE A 132 10.58 4.38 -14.63
CA ILE A 132 9.98 3.43 -13.67
C ILE A 132 10.99 3.10 -12.56
N GLU A 133 12.23 2.75 -12.90
CA GLU A 133 13.27 2.42 -11.92
C GLU A 133 13.49 3.56 -10.91
N TYR A 134 13.67 4.80 -11.40
CA TYR A 134 13.88 5.95 -10.51
C TYR A 134 12.59 6.38 -9.79
N GLY A 135 11.44 6.28 -10.44
CA GLY A 135 10.15 6.65 -9.86
C GLY A 135 9.71 5.73 -8.73
N PHE A 136 9.98 4.43 -8.85
CA PHE A 136 9.54 3.41 -7.90
C PHE A 136 10.68 2.88 -7.03
N HIS A 137 11.76 2.36 -7.59
CA HIS A 137 12.79 1.69 -6.79
C HIS A 137 13.54 2.67 -5.87
N VAL A 138 13.93 3.83 -6.39
CA VAL A 138 14.64 4.82 -5.55
C VAL A 138 13.70 5.36 -4.46
N THR A 139 12.42 5.59 -4.77
CA THR A 139 11.46 6.06 -3.76
C THR A 139 11.13 4.98 -2.72
N LEU A 140 11.13 3.70 -3.10
CA LEU A 140 11.07 2.56 -2.18
C LEU A 140 12.27 2.52 -1.23
N MET A 141 13.49 2.72 -1.74
CA MET A 141 14.70 2.79 -0.91
C MET A 141 14.60 3.93 0.12
N LEU A 142 14.15 5.11 -0.31
CA LEU A 142 13.95 6.25 0.58
C LEU A 142 12.86 5.98 1.63
N ALA A 143 11.73 5.38 1.22
CA ALA A 143 10.65 5.00 2.13
C ALA A 143 11.14 3.99 3.19
N GLY A 144 11.92 2.99 2.78
CA GLY A 144 12.57 2.03 3.68
C GLY A 144 13.51 2.71 4.68
N ALA A 145 14.34 3.65 4.22
CA ALA A 145 15.24 4.41 5.09
C ALA A 145 14.47 5.27 6.12
N ILE A 146 13.37 5.89 5.72
CA ILE A 146 12.50 6.67 6.62
C ILE A 146 11.90 5.77 7.70
N VAL A 147 11.36 4.61 7.30
CA VAL A 147 10.78 3.64 8.25
C VAL A 147 11.85 3.15 9.22
N ALA A 148 13.07 2.84 8.73
CA ALA A 148 14.18 2.45 9.59
C ALA A 148 14.55 3.56 10.60
N ALA A 149 14.64 4.82 10.16
CA ALA A 149 14.93 5.96 11.04
C ALA A 149 13.86 6.15 12.12
N PHE A 150 12.59 5.94 11.77
CA PHE A 150 11.48 5.97 12.71
C PHE A 150 11.59 4.87 13.77
N PHE A 151 11.86 3.63 13.36
CA PHE A 151 12.09 2.52 14.30
C PHE A 151 13.27 2.79 15.24
N LEU A 152 14.40 3.30 14.71
CA LEU A 152 15.56 3.68 15.54
C LEU A 152 15.21 4.76 16.57
N THR A 153 14.32 5.70 16.21
CA THR A 153 13.86 6.74 17.14
C THR A 153 13.04 6.15 18.29
N ILE A 154 12.14 5.20 17.99
CA ILE A 154 11.37 4.48 19.02
C ILE A 154 12.30 3.70 19.95
N LEU A 155 13.26 2.96 19.40
CA LEU A 155 14.18 2.15 20.19
C LEU A 155 15.07 2.99 21.11
N ARG A 156 15.59 4.12 20.61
CA ARG A 156 16.41 5.04 21.41
C ARG A 156 15.65 5.59 22.60
N GLN A 157 14.41 6.02 22.41
CA GLN A 157 13.62 6.58 23.51
C GLN A 157 13.32 5.54 24.59
N ARG A 158 13.03 4.28 24.22
CA ARG A 158 12.84 3.21 25.21
C ARG A 158 14.09 2.98 26.06
N ALA A 159 15.25 2.94 25.42
CA ALA A 159 16.53 2.77 26.11
C ALA A 159 16.86 3.94 27.08
N THR A 160 16.37 5.15 26.83
CA THR A 160 16.52 6.28 27.77
C THR A 160 15.54 6.22 28.94
N VAL A 161 14.35 5.65 28.76
CA VAL A 161 13.33 5.52 29.82
C VAL A 161 13.66 4.39 30.78
N GLU A 162 14.34 3.34 30.32
CA GLU A 162 14.75 2.19 31.14
C GLU A 162 16.06 2.40 31.93
N ARG A 163 16.71 3.57 31.79
CA ARG A 163 17.89 3.97 32.57
C ARG A 163 17.51 4.95 33.67
#